data_AF-A0A268HF86-F1
#
_entry.id   AF-A0A268HF86-F1
#
_cell.length_a   1.000
_cell.length_b   1.000
_cell.length_c   1.000
_cell.angle_alpha   90.00
_cell.angle_beta   90.00
_cell.angle_gamma   90.00
#
_symmetry.space_group_name_H-M   'P 1'
#
loop_
_entity.id
_entity.type
_entity.pdbx_description
1 polymer ?
#
loop_
_entity_poly.entity_id
_entity_poly.type
_entity_poly.pdbx_seq_one_letter_code
_entity_poly.pdbx_strand_id
1 'polypeptide(L)'
;MKQLIQKLKQFLPAEVQVATEGSLLRLLTAEGEPCGIVDLDEDENLIGFDLQIKLPDEEGCDARVIAQQFAAVFYPEAAEVIQEDYAAQIQSTLIRLAEKDAVHHLPIPGAGLAVEVHDSGLVTAAQLYRNTYTLIDSDELIDVAEAKQKLLSETPVAIAVEGGSTVYKLSDQVIGMHADGTVLFTELPPVLKDIEAAADHKDWASLMGMTEDFVNYYNEDGVQLWAESALVDNHPIDEIPDQVAVRKNAEVLFYSGATPWNKDRRYTEEELKQQAVHFLSAVTDHPLGEWKHAEEQLAPDAAIEDELEPTYIFLFAYTKLGIPVEGIEASIHVGIHSGLIRECIVDRVPDAVRFEKQWMPGKKAKQQLGDLLQLELAWVSLHEENRYELVYVRTE
;
A
#
# COMPACT_ATOMS: atom_id res chain seq x y z
N MET A 1 -28.59 33.99 -10.03
CA MET A 1 -27.55 34.93 -10.54
C MET A 1 -27.22 36.23 -9.74
N LYS A 2 -28.03 37.32 -9.71
CA LYS A 2 -27.58 38.65 -9.18
C LYS A 2 -27.07 38.62 -7.72
N GLN A 3 -27.72 37.85 -6.86
CA GLN A 3 -27.32 37.70 -5.46
C GLN A 3 -25.97 36.98 -5.30
N LEU A 4 -25.70 35.99 -6.17
CA LEU A 4 -24.43 35.27 -6.19
C LEU A 4 -23.27 36.22 -6.52
N ILE A 5 -23.42 37.04 -7.56
CA ILE A 5 -22.44 38.05 -7.94
C ILE A 5 -22.16 39.01 -6.78
N GLN A 6 -23.20 39.46 -6.07
CA GLN A 6 -23.04 40.35 -4.92
C GLN A 6 -22.29 39.68 -3.76
N LYS A 7 -22.52 38.38 -3.51
CA LYS A 7 -21.76 37.62 -2.51
C LYS A 7 -20.30 37.46 -2.93
N LEU A 8 -20.02 37.08 -4.18
CA LEU A 8 -18.66 36.87 -4.70
C LEU A 8 -17.82 38.15 -4.62
N LYS A 9 -18.41 39.31 -4.93
CA LYS A 9 -17.75 40.62 -4.84
C LYS A 9 -17.23 40.99 -3.43
N GLN A 10 -17.67 40.30 -2.38
CA GLN A 10 -17.16 40.52 -1.02
C GLN A 10 -15.75 39.94 -0.83
N PHE A 11 -15.36 38.98 -1.66
CA PHE A 11 -14.10 38.23 -1.56
C PHE A 11 -13.14 38.51 -2.72
N LEU A 12 -13.58 39.25 -3.73
CA LEU A 12 -12.79 39.64 -4.89
C LEU A 12 -12.22 41.06 -4.74
N PRO A 13 -11.08 41.37 -5.39
CA PRO A 13 -10.58 42.73 -5.49
C PRO A 13 -11.63 43.69 -6.09
N ALA A 14 -11.62 44.95 -5.65
CA ALA A 14 -12.64 45.95 -6.03
C ALA A 14 -12.64 46.27 -7.54
N GLU A 15 -11.47 46.15 -8.17
CA GLU A 15 -11.23 46.33 -9.60
C GLU A 15 -11.74 45.18 -10.47
N VAL A 16 -12.02 44.00 -9.88
CA VAL A 16 -12.52 42.84 -10.61
C VAL A 16 -14.02 42.95 -10.82
N GLN A 17 -14.44 42.80 -12.07
CA GLN A 17 -15.84 42.78 -12.48
C GLN A 17 -16.28 41.34 -12.76
N VAL A 18 -17.49 40.99 -12.33
CA VAL A 18 -18.11 39.71 -12.69
C VAL A 18 -19.08 39.96 -13.84
N ALA A 19 -18.79 39.38 -15.00
CA ALA A 19 -19.59 39.50 -16.21
C ALA A 19 -20.27 38.18 -16.55
N THR A 20 -21.48 38.24 -17.11
CA THR A 20 -22.21 37.08 -17.59
C THR A 20 -22.02 36.95 -19.11
N GLU A 21 -21.50 35.81 -19.56
CA GLU A 21 -21.32 35.48 -20.97
C GLU A 21 -22.03 34.15 -21.26
N GLY A 22 -23.31 34.24 -21.67
CA GLY A 22 -24.15 33.05 -21.84
C GLY A 22 -24.47 32.40 -20.49
N SER A 23 -24.14 31.10 -20.35
CA SER A 23 -24.28 30.34 -19.09
C SER A 23 -23.05 30.41 -18.19
N LEU A 24 -22.00 31.15 -18.58
CA LEU A 24 -20.75 31.26 -17.84
C LEU A 24 -20.63 32.61 -17.14
N LEU A 25 -20.00 32.60 -15.98
CA LEU A 25 -19.56 33.81 -15.28
C LEU A 25 -18.04 33.96 -15.45
N ARG A 26 -17.60 35.13 -15.93
CA ARG A 26 -16.18 35.47 -16.07
C ARG A 26 -15.80 36.56 -15.10
N LEU A 27 -14.56 36.48 -14.62
CA LEU A 27 -13.91 37.57 -13.90
C LEU A 27 -13.15 38.41 -14.93
N LEU A 28 -13.37 39.72 -14.93
CA LEU A 28 -12.74 40.67 -15.83
C LEU A 28 -11.99 41.76 -15.04
N THR A 29 -10.89 42.27 -15.58
CA THR A 29 -10.21 43.46 -15.04
C THR A 29 -11.06 44.72 -15.24
N ALA A 30 -10.62 45.86 -14.70
CA ALA A 30 -11.26 47.15 -14.91
C ALA A 30 -11.31 47.57 -16.39
N GLU A 31 -10.34 47.11 -17.18
CA GLU A 31 -10.22 47.31 -18.62
C GLU A 31 -11.08 46.32 -19.44
N GLY A 32 -11.67 45.32 -18.79
CA GLY A 32 -12.51 44.29 -19.41
C GLY A 32 -11.75 43.07 -19.93
N GLU A 33 -10.49 42.87 -19.53
CA GLU A 33 -9.70 41.69 -19.91
C GLU A 33 -10.05 40.48 -19.02
N PRO A 34 -10.19 39.25 -19.56
CA PRO A 34 -10.45 38.06 -18.75
C PRO A 34 -9.32 37.79 -17.75
N CYS A 35 -9.67 37.67 -16.48
CA CYS A 35 -8.74 37.40 -15.39
C CYS A 35 -9.18 36.27 -14.46
N GLY A 36 -10.15 35.46 -14.88
CA GLY A 36 -10.61 34.31 -14.09
C GLY A 36 -11.95 33.76 -14.56
N ILE A 37 -12.34 32.66 -13.94
CA ILE A 37 -13.58 31.93 -14.24
C ILE A 37 -14.34 31.65 -12.96
N VAL A 38 -15.67 31.59 -13.07
CA VAL A 38 -16.56 31.16 -11.98
C VAL A 38 -17.39 30.00 -12.52
N ASP A 39 -17.26 28.85 -11.87
CA ASP A 39 -17.93 27.61 -12.24
C ASP A 39 -19.22 27.45 -11.42
N LEU A 40 -20.30 27.08 -12.11
CA LEU A 40 -21.62 26.90 -11.53
C LEU A 40 -22.18 25.52 -11.84
N ASP A 41 -23.05 25.01 -10.96
CA ASP A 41 -23.84 23.81 -11.22
C ASP A 41 -25.07 24.10 -12.09
N GLU A 42 -25.85 23.05 -12.37
CA GLU A 42 -27.08 23.15 -13.18
C GLU A 42 -28.15 24.06 -12.55
N ASP A 43 -28.07 24.29 -11.23
CA ASP A 43 -28.99 25.13 -10.44
C ASP A 43 -28.46 26.56 -10.20
N GLU A 44 -27.40 26.97 -10.92
CA GLU A 44 -26.71 28.25 -10.78
C GLU A 44 -26.04 28.48 -9.40
N ASN A 45 -25.74 27.42 -8.63
CA ASN A 45 -24.94 27.53 -7.41
C ASN A 45 -23.45 27.53 -7.73
N LEU A 46 -22.66 28.17 -6.88
CA LEU A 46 -21.20 28.17 -7.00
C LEU A 46 -20.64 26.76 -6.81
N ILE A 47 -19.87 26.27 -7.80
CA ILE A 47 -19.00 25.10 -7.68
C ILE A 47 -17.58 25.56 -7.31
N GLY A 48 -17.12 26.65 -7.90
CA GLY A 48 -15.78 27.16 -7.63
C GLY A 48 -15.46 28.41 -8.44
N PHE A 49 -14.29 28.98 -8.20
CA PHE A 49 -13.73 30.01 -9.06
C PHE A 49 -12.21 30.04 -8.94
N ASP A 50 -11.58 30.62 -9.96
CA ASP A 50 -10.14 30.87 -10.02
C ASP A 50 -9.89 32.29 -10.51
N LEU A 51 -9.06 33.04 -9.80
CA LEU A 51 -8.66 34.41 -10.06
C LEU A 51 -7.18 34.47 -10.44
N GLN A 52 -6.91 34.89 -11.66
CA GLN A 52 -5.59 34.97 -12.27
C GLN A 52 -5.17 36.44 -12.43
N ILE A 53 -4.89 37.11 -11.31
CA ILE A 53 -4.30 38.44 -11.30
C ILE A 53 -3.10 38.51 -10.35
N LYS A 54 -2.21 39.45 -10.60
CA LYS A 54 -1.14 39.77 -9.66
C LYS A 54 -1.71 40.63 -8.53
N LEU A 55 -1.63 40.14 -7.30
CA LEU A 55 -2.03 40.84 -6.09
C LEU A 55 -0.85 41.57 -5.45
N PRO A 56 -1.09 42.60 -4.63
CA PRO A 56 -0.04 43.30 -3.91
C PRO A 56 0.50 42.45 -2.75
N ASP A 57 1.81 42.47 -2.55
CA ASP A 57 2.51 41.89 -1.40
C ASP A 57 2.19 42.71 -0.14
N GLU A 58 1.05 42.44 0.49
CA GLU A 58 0.66 42.99 1.79
C GLU A 58 0.65 41.88 2.83
N GLU A 59 1.38 42.07 3.94
CA GLU A 59 1.39 41.10 5.05
C GLU A 59 0.28 41.40 6.06
N GLY A 60 -0.40 40.36 6.55
CA GLY A 60 -1.12 40.44 7.82
C GLY A 60 -2.56 39.91 7.85
N CYS A 61 -2.95 39.04 6.92
CA CYS A 61 -4.26 38.40 6.99
C CYS A 61 -4.22 37.06 7.75
N ASP A 62 -5.33 36.73 8.43
CA ASP A 62 -5.56 35.38 8.96
C ASP A 62 -6.34 34.59 7.90
N ALA A 63 -5.61 33.82 7.08
CA ALA A 63 -6.16 33.03 5.99
C ALA A 63 -7.28 32.07 6.45
N ARG A 64 -7.12 31.52 7.66
CA ARG A 64 -8.11 30.63 8.28
C ARG A 64 -9.43 31.36 8.51
N VAL A 65 -9.40 32.57 9.05
CA VAL A 65 -10.61 33.38 9.28
C VAL A 65 -11.29 33.74 7.97
N ILE A 66 -10.53 34.11 6.93
CA ILE A 66 -11.08 34.44 5.61
C ILE A 66 -11.75 33.22 4.97
N ALA A 67 -11.11 32.05 5.01
CA ALA A 67 -11.66 30.82 4.48
C ALA A 67 -12.96 30.42 5.22
N GLN A 68 -13.03 30.59 6.54
CA GLN A 68 -14.25 30.35 7.32
C GLN A 68 -15.37 31.35 6.99
N GLN A 69 -15.03 32.63 6.74
CA GLN A 69 -16.01 33.63 6.29
C GLN A 69 -16.56 33.29 4.90
N PHE A 70 -15.69 32.82 4.00
CA PHE A 70 -16.10 32.35 2.68
C PHE A 70 -17.05 31.14 2.81
N ALA A 71 -16.67 30.15 3.63
CA ALA A 71 -17.50 28.98 3.93
C ALA A 71 -18.88 29.39 4.48
N ALA A 72 -18.94 30.32 5.44
CA ALA A 72 -20.21 30.79 6.01
C ALA A 72 -21.19 31.41 4.97
N VAL A 73 -20.67 31.90 3.84
CA VAL A 73 -21.48 32.52 2.78
C VAL A 73 -21.92 31.52 1.71
N PHE A 74 -21.04 30.56 1.37
CA PHE A 74 -21.18 29.67 0.23
C PHE A 74 -21.32 28.19 0.58
N TYR A 75 -20.81 27.73 1.71
CA TYR A 75 -20.95 26.34 2.16
C TYR A 75 -20.93 26.24 3.71
N PRO A 76 -21.99 26.69 4.40
CA PRO A 76 -22.01 26.81 5.86
C PRO A 76 -21.75 25.51 6.62
N GLU A 77 -22.07 24.37 6.01
CA GLU A 77 -21.86 23.04 6.56
C GLU A 77 -20.35 22.66 6.60
N ALA A 78 -19.53 23.25 5.73
CA ALA A 78 -18.08 23.03 5.63
C ALA A 78 -17.29 24.01 6.52
N ALA A 79 -17.44 23.89 7.85
CA ALA A 79 -16.95 24.89 8.81
C ALA A 79 -15.65 24.51 9.55
N GLU A 80 -15.30 23.22 9.61
CA GLU A 80 -14.09 22.77 10.32
C GLU A 80 -12.88 22.76 9.40
N VAL A 81 -11.83 23.45 9.79
CA VAL A 81 -10.54 23.44 9.09
C VAL A 81 -9.80 22.15 9.42
N ILE A 82 -9.54 21.34 8.40
CA ILE A 82 -8.86 20.05 8.51
C ILE A 82 -7.41 20.09 7.99
N GLN A 83 -7.07 21.07 7.15
CA GLN A 83 -5.73 21.22 6.58
C GLN A 83 -5.44 22.68 6.24
N GLU A 84 -4.19 23.08 6.40
CA GLU A 84 -3.64 24.39 6.08
C GLU A 84 -2.23 24.22 5.50
N ASP A 85 -2.05 24.58 4.23
CA ASP A 85 -0.78 24.46 3.51
C ASP A 85 -0.33 25.83 2.96
N TYR A 86 0.84 26.31 3.39
CA TYR A 86 1.41 27.56 2.89
C TYR A 86 2.30 27.34 1.66
N ALA A 87 2.02 28.09 0.59
CA ALA A 87 2.77 28.05 -0.66
C ALA A 87 3.52 29.37 -0.89
N ALA A 88 4.77 29.43 -0.40
CA ALA A 88 5.62 30.62 -0.47
C ALA A 88 5.88 31.14 -1.91
N GLN A 89 5.79 30.29 -2.94
CA GLN A 89 6.01 30.68 -4.34
C GLN A 89 4.91 31.56 -4.91
N ILE A 90 3.69 31.43 -4.38
CA ILE A 90 2.50 32.16 -4.82
C ILE A 90 1.94 33.07 -3.71
N GLN A 91 2.62 33.16 -2.56
CA GLN A 91 2.21 33.96 -1.40
C GLN A 91 0.75 33.69 -0.99
N SER A 92 0.37 32.40 -1.00
CA SER A 92 -0.97 31.96 -0.67
C SER A 92 -0.97 30.81 0.32
N THR A 93 -2.04 30.74 1.11
CA THR A 93 -2.35 29.63 1.99
C THR A 93 -3.58 28.90 1.46
N LEU A 94 -3.46 27.59 1.24
CA LEU A 94 -4.58 26.71 0.92
C LEU A 94 -5.19 26.19 2.21
N ILE A 95 -6.46 26.49 2.45
CA ILE A 95 -7.25 26.01 3.59
C ILE A 95 -8.28 25.00 3.09
N ARG A 96 -8.32 23.81 3.69
CA ARG A 96 -9.39 22.84 3.47
C ARG A 96 -10.33 22.78 4.66
N LEU A 97 -11.62 22.90 4.39
CA LEU A 97 -12.69 22.78 5.35
C LEU A 97 -13.56 21.57 5.02
N ALA A 98 -13.88 20.77 6.03
CA ALA A 98 -14.72 19.59 5.89
C ALA A 98 -16.17 19.87 6.27
N GLU A 99 -17.10 19.29 5.51
CA GLU A 99 -18.46 19.06 5.98
C GLU A 99 -18.44 17.97 7.06
N LYS A 100 -19.28 18.11 8.09
CA LYS A 100 -19.45 17.12 9.14
C LYS A 100 -20.81 16.47 9.10
N ASP A 101 -20.85 15.18 9.43
CA ASP A 101 -22.13 14.52 9.64
C ASP A 101 -22.83 15.06 10.90
N ALA A 102 -24.17 15.01 10.89
CA ALA A 102 -24.99 15.61 11.94
C ALA A 102 -25.04 14.79 13.24
N VAL A 103 -24.63 13.50 13.20
CA VAL A 103 -24.81 12.54 14.30
C VAL A 103 -23.51 12.41 15.10
N HIS A 104 -22.41 12.08 14.43
CA HIS A 104 -21.10 11.81 15.02
C HIS A 104 -20.15 13.02 14.95
N HIS A 105 -20.51 14.04 14.17
CA HIS A 105 -19.69 15.25 13.97
C HIS A 105 -18.29 14.94 13.41
N LEU A 106 -18.21 13.91 12.56
CA LEU A 106 -17.00 13.48 11.87
C LEU A 106 -16.93 14.10 10.47
N PRO A 107 -15.72 14.42 9.98
CA PRO A 107 -15.54 14.94 8.63
C PRO A 107 -15.96 13.89 7.59
N ILE A 108 -16.73 14.31 6.59
CA ILE A 108 -17.19 13.45 5.49
C ILE A 108 -16.16 13.50 4.36
N PRO A 109 -15.58 12.37 3.95
CA PRO A 109 -14.56 12.35 2.91
C PRO A 109 -15.09 12.93 1.61
N GLY A 110 -14.29 13.77 0.96
CA GLY A 110 -14.65 14.36 -0.32
C GLY A 110 -15.83 15.33 -0.29
N ALA A 111 -16.34 15.70 0.90
CA ALA A 111 -17.37 16.73 1.07
C ALA A 111 -16.81 17.92 1.86
N GLY A 112 -16.99 19.13 1.33
CA GLY A 112 -16.48 20.34 1.94
C GLY A 112 -15.98 21.37 0.95
N LEU A 113 -14.92 22.09 1.32
CA LEU A 113 -14.48 23.27 0.61
C LEU A 113 -12.95 23.40 0.68
N ALA A 114 -12.33 23.75 -0.44
CA ALA A 114 -10.96 24.24 -0.47
C ALA A 114 -10.98 25.74 -0.82
N VAL A 115 -10.24 26.56 -0.08
CA VAL A 115 -10.11 28.00 -0.30
C VAL A 115 -8.63 28.35 -0.34
N GLU A 116 -8.19 28.98 -1.41
CA GLU A 116 -6.87 29.59 -1.50
C GLU A 116 -6.96 31.08 -1.15
N VAL A 117 -6.15 31.50 -0.18
CA VAL A 117 -6.12 32.87 0.32
C VAL A 117 -4.72 33.43 0.14
N HIS A 118 -4.59 34.51 -0.63
CA HIS A 118 -3.35 35.24 -0.79
C HIS A 118 -3.02 36.03 0.49
N ASP A 119 -1.74 36.30 0.75
CA ASP A 119 -1.24 37.00 1.94
C ASP A 119 -1.90 38.40 2.14
N SER A 120 -2.36 39.01 1.04
CA SER A 120 -3.14 40.26 1.03
C SER A 120 -4.57 40.13 1.59
N GLY A 121 -5.01 38.94 1.96
CA GLY A 121 -6.33 38.66 2.51
C GLY A 121 -7.46 38.50 1.50
N LEU A 122 -7.14 38.23 0.23
CA LEU A 122 -8.11 38.00 -0.84
C LEU A 122 -8.19 36.51 -1.18
N VAL A 123 -9.40 36.04 -1.51
CA VAL A 123 -9.59 34.67 -1.99
C VAL A 123 -9.24 34.62 -3.48
N THR A 124 -8.19 33.87 -3.82
CA THR A 124 -7.71 33.71 -5.20
C THR A 124 -8.40 32.53 -5.88
N ALA A 125 -8.70 31.47 -5.13
CA ALA A 125 -9.43 30.34 -5.66
C ALA A 125 -10.33 29.71 -4.59
N ALA A 126 -11.43 29.10 -5.01
CA ALA A 126 -12.24 28.27 -4.15
C ALA A 126 -12.86 27.11 -4.94
N GLN A 127 -12.94 25.94 -4.32
CA GLN A 127 -13.59 24.76 -4.87
C GLN A 127 -14.50 24.13 -3.83
N LEU A 128 -15.79 24.05 -4.13
CA LEU A 128 -16.81 23.41 -3.31
C LEU A 128 -17.01 21.98 -3.79
N TYR A 129 -16.97 21.04 -2.86
CA TYR A 129 -17.19 19.62 -3.09
C TYR A 129 -18.54 19.22 -2.48
N ARG A 130 -19.62 19.42 -3.25
CA ARG A 130 -21.00 19.13 -2.85
C ARG A 130 -21.50 17.83 -3.47
N ASN A 131 -20.80 16.76 -3.18
CA ASN A 131 -21.17 15.45 -3.72
C ASN A 131 -22.39 14.90 -2.97
N THR A 132 -23.33 14.30 -3.68
CA THR A 132 -24.38 13.50 -3.04
C THR A 132 -23.73 12.23 -2.52
N TYR A 133 -23.87 11.96 -1.22
CA TYR A 133 -23.29 10.78 -0.58
C TYR A 133 -24.32 10.02 0.26
N THR A 134 -23.99 8.77 0.61
CA THR A 134 -24.75 7.96 1.56
C THR A 134 -23.85 7.55 2.70
N LEU A 135 -24.24 7.87 3.93
CA LEU A 135 -23.57 7.44 5.16
C LEU A 135 -24.22 6.15 5.65
N ILE A 136 -23.41 5.11 5.83
CA ILE A 136 -23.82 3.80 6.34
C ILE A 136 -23.37 3.73 7.79
N ASP A 137 -24.32 3.92 8.69
CA ASP A 137 -24.14 3.89 10.13
C ASP A 137 -24.60 2.55 10.72
N SER A 138 -24.18 2.26 11.95
CA SER A 138 -24.65 1.12 12.74
C SER A 138 -25.54 1.60 13.88
N ASP A 139 -26.72 0.98 14.02
CA ASP A 139 -27.62 1.24 15.15
C ASP A 139 -27.02 0.77 16.50
N GLU A 140 -26.03 -0.14 16.46
CA GLU A 140 -25.34 -0.70 17.62
C GLU A 140 -23.84 -0.42 17.53
N LEU A 141 -23.44 0.81 17.86
CA LEU A 141 -22.03 1.18 18.02
C LEU A 141 -21.45 0.52 19.27
N ILE A 142 -20.52 -0.41 19.08
CA ILE A 142 -19.66 -0.88 20.17
C ILE A 142 -18.75 0.24 20.64
N ASP A 143 -18.33 0.22 21.90
CA ASP A 143 -17.43 1.26 22.42
C ASP A 143 -15.98 1.07 21.93
N VAL A 144 -15.19 2.14 21.97
CA VAL A 144 -13.78 2.16 21.52
C VAL A 144 -12.92 1.12 22.26
N ALA A 145 -13.20 0.82 23.52
CA ALA A 145 -12.42 -0.15 24.28
C ALA A 145 -12.75 -1.59 23.85
N GLU A 146 -14.02 -1.90 23.59
CA GLU A 146 -14.46 -3.16 23.00
C GLU A 146 -13.89 -3.33 21.59
N ALA A 147 -13.96 -2.27 20.77
CA ALA A 147 -13.38 -2.20 19.44
C ALA A 147 -11.90 -2.59 19.43
N LYS A 148 -11.14 -1.94 20.32
CA LYS A 148 -9.72 -2.18 20.52
C LYS A 148 -9.43 -3.62 20.94
N GLN A 149 -10.21 -4.18 21.85
CA GLN A 149 -10.03 -5.57 22.28
C GLN A 149 -10.31 -6.57 21.15
N LYS A 150 -11.39 -6.38 20.40
CA LYS A 150 -11.73 -7.21 19.24
C LYS A 150 -10.62 -7.16 18.19
N LEU A 151 -10.21 -5.95 17.81
CA LEU A 151 -9.13 -5.73 16.86
C LEU A 151 -7.84 -6.45 17.28
N LEU A 152 -7.39 -6.26 18.52
CA LEU A 152 -6.19 -6.93 19.04
C LEU A 152 -6.34 -8.46 19.08
N SER A 153 -7.55 -8.97 19.33
CA SER A 153 -7.78 -10.41 19.40
C SER A 153 -7.65 -11.07 18.02
N GLU A 154 -8.17 -10.43 16.98
CA GLU A 154 -8.23 -10.96 15.62
C GLU A 154 -6.99 -10.61 14.78
N THR A 155 -6.30 -9.51 15.09
CA THR A 155 -5.13 -9.07 14.32
C THR A 155 -3.88 -9.89 14.65
N PRO A 156 -3.19 -10.47 13.66
CA PRO A 156 -1.87 -11.07 13.88
C PRO A 156 -0.84 -10.02 14.31
N VAL A 157 0.09 -10.44 15.18
CA VAL A 157 1.30 -9.65 15.46
C VAL A 157 2.38 -10.10 14.48
N ALA A 158 3.16 -9.14 13.98
CA ALA A 158 4.34 -9.37 13.19
C ALA A 158 5.58 -8.80 13.90
N ILE A 159 6.74 -9.35 13.56
CA ILE A 159 8.05 -8.79 13.90
C ILE A 159 8.55 -8.02 12.67
N ALA A 160 8.94 -6.78 12.86
CA ALA A 160 9.56 -5.95 11.83
C ALA A 160 10.96 -5.49 12.27
N VAL A 161 11.75 -5.01 11.32
CA VAL A 161 13.06 -4.40 11.60
C VAL A 161 12.99 -2.92 11.24
N GLU A 162 13.02 -2.06 12.25
CA GLU A 162 12.97 -0.61 12.10
C GLU A 162 14.20 0.03 12.74
N GLY A 163 14.90 0.90 12.00
CA GLY A 163 16.12 1.53 12.51
C GLY A 163 17.22 0.54 12.93
N GLY A 164 17.22 -0.67 12.37
CA GLY A 164 18.15 -1.76 12.72
C GLY A 164 17.82 -2.53 14.01
N SER A 165 16.64 -2.31 14.61
CA SER A 165 16.18 -3.02 15.80
C SER A 165 14.90 -3.82 15.52
N THR A 166 14.68 -4.89 16.27
CA THR A 166 13.43 -5.65 16.18
C THR A 166 12.30 -4.92 16.90
N VAL A 167 11.18 -4.76 16.23
CA VAL A 167 9.95 -4.19 16.79
C VAL A 167 8.77 -5.13 16.57
N TYR A 168 7.81 -5.09 17.47
CA TYR A 168 6.54 -5.78 17.29
C TYR A 168 5.53 -4.78 16.75
N LYS A 169 4.73 -5.19 15.76
CA LYS A 169 3.61 -4.42 15.27
C LYS A 169 2.39 -5.30 14.98
N LEU A 170 1.23 -4.69 14.92
CA LEU A 170 0.05 -5.33 14.33
C LEU A 170 0.25 -5.37 12.81
N SER A 171 -0.22 -6.45 12.17
CA SER A 171 -0.22 -6.55 10.71
C SER A 171 -0.72 -5.25 10.06
N ASP A 172 -0.01 -4.78 9.05
CA ASP A 172 -0.33 -3.60 8.25
C ASP A 172 -1.62 -3.80 7.42
N GLN A 173 -1.95 -5.06 7.13
CA GLN A 173 -3.18 -5.46 6.49
C GLN A 173 -4.44 -5.11 7.29
N VAL A 174 -4.32 -4.81 8.58
CA VAL A 174 -5.46 -4.39 9.42
C VAL A 174 -5.48 -2.88 9.57
N ILE A 175 -6.45 -2.26 8.90
CA ILE A 175 -6.64 -0.81 8.88
C ILE A 175 -7.66 -0.32 9.91
N GLY A 176 -8.55 -1.19 10.38
CA GLY A 176 -9.56 -0.81 11.35
C GLY A 176 -10.57 -1.90 11.66
N MET A 177 -11.75 -1.47 12.08
CA MET A 177 -12.86 -2.35 12.42
C MET A 177 -14.17 -1.65 12.13
N HIS A 178 -15.12 -2.38 11.55
CA HIS A 178 -16.48 -1.91 11.32
C HIS A 178 -17.19 -1.59 12.64
N ALA A 179 -18.18 -0.71 12.58
CA ALA A 179 -19.00 -0.36 13.74
C ALA A 179 -19.75 -1.57 14.34
N ASP A 180 -19.98 -2.63 13.55
CA ASP A 180 -20.57 -3.91 14.00
C ASP A 180 -19.58 -4.84 14.73
N GLY A 181 -18.29 -4.48 14.75
CA GLY A 181 -17.22 -5.22 15.40
C GLY A 181 -16.48 -6.23 14.54
N THR A 182 -16.72 -6.28 13.24
CA THR A 182 -15.90 -7.07 12.30
C THR A 182 -14.62 -6.33 11.91
N VAL A 183 -13.48 -7.03 11.78
CA VAL A 183 -12.20 -6.39 11.44
C VAL A 183 -12.14 -6.03 9.96
N LEU A 184 -11.67 -4.82 9.67
CA LEU A 184 -11.47 -4.31 8.32
C LEU A 184 -10.02 -4.58 7.89
N PHE A 185 -9.89 -5.42 6.86
CA PHE A 185 -8.61 -5.76 6.24
C PHE A 185 -8.49 -5.08 4.87
N THR A 186 -7.29 -4.61 4.52
CA THR A 186 -6.97 -4.26 3.12
C THR A 186 -6.91 -5.53 2.27
N GLU A 187 -6.26 -6.57 2.82
CA GLU A 187 -6.15 -7.91 2.26
C GLU A 187 -6.21 -8.94 3.39
N LEU A 188 -6.83 -10.09 3.14
CA LEU A 188 -6.88 -11.14 4.16
C LEU A 188 -5.46 -11.67 4.42
N PRO A 189 -5.04 -11.75 5.70
CA PRO A 189 -3.74 -12.30 6.03
C PRO A 189 -3.64 -13.76 5.58
N PRO A 190 -2.48 -14.19 5.05
CA PRO A 190 -2.30 -15.56 4.62
C PRO A 190 -2.44 -16.52 5.80
N VAL A 191 -3.11 -17.65 5.56
CA VAL A 191 -3.26 -18.71 6.57
C VAL A 191 -1.96 -19.51 6.61
N LEU A 192 -1.11 -19.19 7.58
CA LEU A 192 0.15 -19.87 7.78
C LEU A 192 -0.06 -21.31 8.29
N LYS A 193 0.44 -22.29 7.54
CA LYS A 193 0.38 -23.72 7.88
C LYS A 193 1.76 -24.25 8.24
N ASP A 194 1.80 -25.17 9.19
CA ASP A 194 3.03 -25.90 9.52
C ASP A 194 3.54 -26.68 8.31
N ILE A 195 4.85 -26.68 8.13
CA ILE A 195 5.53 -27.48 7.12
C ILE A 195 5.87 -28.84 7.76
N GLU A 196 5.47 -29.92 7.10
CA GLU A 196 5.92 -31.25 7.51
C GLU A 196 7.41 -31.40 7.19
N ALA A 197 8.20 -31.77 8.19
CA ALA A 197 9.62 -31.97 8.00
C ALA A 197 9.85 -33.11 6.99
N ALA A 198 10.63 -32.84 5.96
CA ALA A 198 11.09 -33.85 5.03
C ALA A 198 11.84 -34.95 5.78
N ALA A 199 11.42 -36.21 5.61
CA ALA A 199 12.08 -37.37 6.21
C ALA A 199 13.50 -37.57 5.67
N ASP A 200 13.74 -37.16 4.42
CA ASP A 200 15.00 -37.31 3.70
C ASP A 200 15.59 -35.95 3.32
N HIS A 201 16.88 -35.76 3.60
CA HIS A 201 17.62 -34.60 3.12
C HIS A 201 18.05 -34.82 1.67
N LYS A 202 17.74 -33.85 0.80
CA LYS A 202 18.16 -33.83 -0.60
C LYS A 202 19.10 -32.65 -0.82
N ASP A 203 20.11 -32.85 -1.64
CA ASP A 203 21.02 -31.78 -2.05
C ASP A 203 20.32 -30.83 -3.03
N TRP A 204 20.54 -29.53 -2.86
CA TRP A 204 19.87 -28.51 -3.69
C TRP A 204 20.23 -28.64 -5.17
N ALA A 205 21.45 -29.03 -5.52
CA ALA A 205 21.87 -29.15 -6.92
C ALA A 205 21.10 -30.29 -7.60
N SER A 206 20.93 -31.41 -6.90
CA SER A 206 20.13 -32.54 -7.41
C SER A 206 18.66 -32.16 -7.64
N LEU A 207 18.08 -31.29 -6.80
CA LEU A 207 16.71 -30.77 -6.96
C LEU A 207 16.55 -29.79 -8.13
N MET A 208 17.64 -29.21 -8.63
CA MET A 208 17.65 -28.41 -9.86
C MET A 208 18.01 -29.24 -11.10
N GLY A 209 18.21 -30.55 -10.95
CA GLY A 209 18.52 -31.46 -12.04
C GLY A 209 20.00 -31.51 -12.41
N MET A 210 20.89 -31.00 -11.56
CA MET A 210 22.32 -31.07 -11.79
C MET A 210 22.83 -32.50 -11.55
N THR A 211 23.65 -32.98 -12.48
CA THR A 211 24.32 -34.28 -12.41
C THR A 211 25.80 -34.10 -12.05
N GLU A 212 26.54 -35.21 -11.91
CA GLU A 212 27.99 -35.18 -11.67
C GLU A 212 28.79 -34.51 -12.81
N ASP A 213 28.19 -34.39 -13.99
CA ASP A 213 28.83 -33.78 -15.16
C ASP A 213 28.80 -32.24 -15.12
N PHE A 214 28.05 -31.63 -14.19
CA PHE A 214 27.98 -30.19 -14.04
C PHE A 214 29.22 -29.63 -13.35
N VAL A 215 29.79 -28.57 -13.93
CA VAL A 215 30.92 -27.85 -13.36
C VAL A 215 30.54 -26.41 -13.05
N ASN A 216 31.10 -25.90 -11.96
CA ASN A 216 30.91 -24.52 -11.55
C ASN A 216 31.88 -23.60 -12.30
N TYR A 217 31.38 -22.47 -12.79
CA TYR A 217 32.18 -21.38 -13.34
C TYR A 217 31.58 -20.02 -12.96
N TYR A 218 32.29 -18.95 -13.29
CA TYR A 218 31.85 -17.57 -13.02
C TYR A 218 31.91 -16.77 -14.32
N ASN A 219 30.89 -15.94 -14.55
CA ASN A 219 30.89 -14.99 -15.66
C ASN A 219 31.70 -13.72 -15.31
N GLU A 220 31.79 -12.77 -16.26
CA GLU A 220 32.53 -11.51 -16.09
C GLU A 220 32.01 -10.63 -14.93
N ASP A 221 30.71 -10.74 -14.61
CA ASP A 221 30.05 -10.03 -13.51
C ASP A 221 30.21 -10.74 -12.15
N GLY A 222 30.91 -11.88 -12.10
CA GLY A 222 31.12 -12.67 -10.89
C GLY A 222 29.89 -13.46 -10.44
N VAL A 223 28.90 -13.67 -11.32
CA VAL A 223 27.74 -14.53 -11.06
C VAL A 223 28.18 -15.99 -11.08
N GLN A 224 27.73 -16.76 -10.08
CA GLN A 224 28.02 -18.19 -10.00
C GLN A 224 27.09 -18.96 -10.94
N LEU A 225 27.67 -19.64 -11.93
CA LEU A 225 26.95 -20.42 -12.94
C LEU A 225 27.37 -21.89 -12.90
N TRP A 226 26.50 -22.75 -13.40
CA TRP A 226 26.76 -24.17 -13.59
C TRP A 226 26.25 -24.62 -14.95
N ALA A 227 27.06 -25.45 -15.62
CA ALA A 227 26.70 -26.11 -16.86
C ALA A 227 27.43 -27.44 -16.97
N GLU A 228 26.96 -28.32 -17.84
CA GLU A 228 27.67 -29.55 -18.20
C GLU A 228 29.11 -29.27 -18.64
N SER A 229 30.07 -30.05 -18.13
CA SER A 229 31.50 -29.95 -18.42
C SER A 229 31.81 -29.93 -19.92
N ALA A 230 31.09 -30.72 -20.70
CA ALA A 230 31.23 -30.75 -22.15
C ALA A 230 30.91 -29.40 -22.82
N LEU A 231 30.01 -28.59 -22.28
CA LEU A 231 29.74 -27.25 -22.81
C LEU A 231 30.86 -26.29 -22.43
N VAL A 232 31.30 -26.33 -21.18
CA VAL A 232 32.37 -25.48 -20.64
C VAL A 232 33.71 -25.73 -21.34
N ASP A 233 34.02 -26.98 -21.68
CA ASP A 233 35.27 -27.35 -22.35
C ASP A 233 35.30 -26.98 -23.84
N ASN A 234 34.12 -26.84 -24.48
CA ASN A 234 34.01 -26.67 -25.94
C ASN A 234 33.55 -25.28 -26.39
N HIS A 235 33.08 -24.43 -25.47
CA HIS A 235 32.56 -23.09 -25.79
C HIS A 235 33.24 -22.00 -24.96
N PRO A 236 33.46 -20.80 -25.53
CA PRO A 236 33.75 -19.60 -24.76
C PRO A 236 32.69 -19.36 -23.68
N ILE A 237 33.09 -18.84 -22.51
CA ILE A 237 32.19 -18.67 -21.35
C ILE A 237 30.95 -17.83 -21.70
N ASP A 238 31.10 -16.82 -22.57
CA ASP A 238 30.04 -15.93 -23.04
C ASP A 238 29.05 -16.58 -24.02
N GLU A 239 29.34 -17.77 -24.52
CA GLU A 239 28.47 -18.54 -25.43
C GLU A 239 27.76 -19.72 -24.73
N ILE A 240 28.06 -19.98 -23.46
CA ILE A 240 27.45 -21.09 -22.70
C ILE A 240 26.06 -20.67 -22.24
N PRO A 241 24.99 -21.43 -22.55
CA PRO A 241 23.67 -21.13 -22.03
C PRO A 241 23.63 -21.34 -20.50
N ASP A 242 23.01 -20.40 -19.78
CA ASP A 242 22.82 -20.47 -18.33
C ASP A 242 21.91 -21.66 -17.99
N GLN A 243 22.48 -22.78 -17.55
CA GLN A 243 21.70 -23.95 -17.14
C GLN A 243 21.26 -23.85 -15.68
N VAL A 244 22.16 -23.45 -14.78
CA VAL A 244 21.81 -23.08 -13.40
C VAL A 244 22.59 -21.84 -12.98
N ALA A 245 21.88 -20.84 -12.46
CA ALA A 245 22.46 -19.61 -11.93
C ALA A 245 22.19 -19.49 -10.43
N VAL A 246 23.21 -19.08 -9.67
CA VAL A 246 23.13 -18.86 -8.23
C VAL A 246 23.63 -17.46 -7.91
N ARG A 247 22.79 -16.65 -7.26
CA ARG A 247 23.14 -15.32 -6.78
C ARG A 247 22.86 -15.23 -5.30
N LYS A 248 23.90 -14.95 -4.51
CA LYS A 248 23.80 -14.82 -3.05
C LYS A 248 24.31 -13.44 -2.67
N ASN A 249 23.42 -12.54 -2.30
CA ASN A 249 23.79 -11.24 -1.77
C ASN A 249 23.42 -11.16 -0.27
N ALA A 250 23.54 -9.98 0.32
CA ALA A 250 23.26 -9.77 1.74
C ALA A 250 21.77 -9.86 2.10
N GLU A 251 20.88 -9.70 1.13
CA GLU A 251 19.43 -9.57 1.32
C GLU A 251 18.68 -10.81 0.83
N VAL A 252 19.14 -11.46 -0.24
CA VAL A 252 18.40 -12.51 -0.95
C VAL A 252 19.34 -13.63 -1.40
N LEU A 253 18.81 -14.85 -1.37
CA LEU A 253 19.32 -16.02 -2.07
C LEU A 253 18.45 -16.25 -3.31
N PHE A 254 19.08 -16.28 -4.48
CA PHE A 254 18.40 -16.50 -5.75
C PHE A 254 19.02 -17.69 -6.48
N TYR A 255 18.16 -18.59 -6.95
CA TYR A 255 18.50 -19.76 -7.76
C TYR A 255 17.60 -19.79 -8.98
N SER A 256 18.15 -20.06 -10.16
CA SER A 256 17.38 -20.26 -11.40
C SER A 256 17.92 -21.46 -12.17
N GLY A 257 17.02 -22.28 -12.72
CA GLY A 257 17.35 -23.58 -13.32
C GLY A 257 16.61 -23.82 -14.63
N ALA A 258 17.37 -23.88 -15.73
CA ALA A 258 16.92 -24.20 -17.09
C ALA A 258 17.35 -25.60 -17.55
N THR A 259 17.58 -26.53 -16.62
CA THR A 259 17.94 -27.92 -16.93
C THR A 259 16.86 -28.63 -17.74
N PRO A 260 17.22 -29.56 -18.64
CA PRO A 260 16.25 -30.20 -19.55
C PRO A 260 15.07 -30.87 -18.83
N TRP A 261 13.92 -30.88 -19.50
CA TRP A 261 12.70 -31.56 -19.04
C TRP A 261 11.91 -32.15 -20.20
N ASN A 262 10.93 -32.98 -19.86
CA ASN A 262 10.00 -33.57 -20.82
C ASN A 262 8.58 -33.62 -20.24
N LYS A 263 7.60 -33.94 -21.08
CA LYS A 263 6.17 -34.00 -20.69
C LYS A 263 5.73 -35.43 -20.30
N ASP A 264 6.66 -36.33 -20.01
CA ASP A 264 6.35 -37.77 -19.79
C ASP A 264 5.52 -38.01 -18.53
N ARG A 265 5.70 -37.14 -17.53
CA ARG A 265 5.01 -37.18 -16.25
C ARG A 265 4.41 -35.81 -15.93
N ARG A 266 3.35 -35.82 -15.14
CA ARG A 266 2.84 -34.65 -14.42
C ARG A 266 2.80 -35.00 -12.93
N TYR A 267 3.54 -34.24 -12.12
CA TYR A 267 3.56 -34.42 -10.67
C TYR A 267 2.27 -33.88 -10.04
N THR A 268 1.90 -34.42 -8.89
CA THR A 268 0.80 -33.86 -8.09
C THR A 268 1.27 -32.63 -7.31
N GLU A 269 0.34 -31.77 -6.93
CA GLU A 269 0.63 -30.59 -6.10
C GLU A 269 1.35 -30.97 -4.80
N GLU A 270 0.90 -32.02 -4.11
CA GLU A 270 1.56 -32.56 -2.92
C GLU A 270 3.03 -32.97 -3.19
N GLU A 271 3.29 -33.61 -4.32
CA GLU A 271 4.66 -34.03 -4.68
C GLU A 271 5.55 -32.81 -4.98
N LEU A 272 5.02 -31.82 -5.69
CA LEU A 272 5.71 -30.57 -6.00
C LEU A 272 6.01 -29.77 -4.73
N LYS A 273 5.04 -29.69 -3.82
CA LYS A 273 5.17 -29.07 -2.50
C LYS A 273 6.28 -29.71 -1.69
N GLN A 274 6.36 -31.04 -1.70
CA GLN A 274 7.46 -31.76 -1.06
C GLN A 274 8.82 -31.41 -1.68
N GLN A 275 8.93 -31.26 -3.01
CA GLN A 275 10.19 -30.78 -3.62
C GLN A 275 10.55 -29.36 -3.17
N ALA A 276 9.56 -28.45 -3.10
CA ALA A 276 9.78 -27.10 -2.59
C ALA A 276 10.27 -27.10 -1.14
N VAL A 277 9.67 -27.92 -0.28
CA VAL A 277 10.08 -28.08 1.13
C VAL A 277 11.49 -28.68 1.24
N HIS A 278 11.81 -29.71 0.45
CA HIS A 278 13.16 -30.26 0.38
C HIS A 278 14.18 -29.20 -0.04
N PHE A 279 13.83 -28.38 -1.03
CA PHE A 279 14.73 -27.33 -1.51
C PHE A 279 14.93 -26.23 -0.48
N LEU A 280 13.84 -25.73 0.13
CA LEU A 280 13.91 -24.75 1.20
C LEU A 280 14.85 -25.22 2.30
N SER A 281 14.71 -26.48 2.74
CA SER A 281 15.57 -27.12 3.74
C SER A 281 17.05 -27.14 3.37
N ALA A 282 17.36 -27.27 2.07
CA ALA A 282 18.71 -27.38 1.58
C ALA A 282 19.41 -26.02 1.42
N VAL A 283 18.66 -24.94 1.22
CA VAL A 283 19.23 -23.61 0.92
C VAL A 283 19.11 -22.60 2.07
N THR A 284 18.19 -22.81 3.01
CA THR A 284 18.00 -21.91 4.14
C THR A 284 19.01 -22.17 5.26
N ASP A 285 19.49 -21.11 5.90
CA ASP A 285 20.36 -21.19 7.09
C ASP A 285 19.55 -21.45 8.39
N HIS A 286 18.22 -21.51 8.31
CA HIS A 286 17.32 -21.54 9.47
C HIS A 286 16.54 -22.85 9.60
N PRO A 287 16.15 -23.27 10.81
CA PRO A 287 15.35 -24.48 10.98
C PRO A 287 14.04 -24.41 10.21
N LEU A 288 13.67 -25.48 9.49
CA LEU A 288 12.37 -25.56 8.78
C LEU A 288 11.16 -25.29 9.68
N GLY A 289 11.23 -25.62 10.98
CA GLY A 289 10.14 -25.34 11.92
C GLY A 289 9.84 -23.86 12.14
N GLU A 290 10.78 -22.98 11.76
CA GLU A 290 10.60 -21.53 11.74
C GLU A 290 9.98 -21.04 10.43
N TRP A 291 9.85 -21.87 9.40
CA TRP A 291 9.13 -21.53 8.16
C TRP A 291 7.71 -22.09 8.19
N LYS A 292 6.77 -21.35 7.58
CA LYS A 292 5.37 -21.76 7.41
C LYS A 292 4.99 -21.66 5.95
N HIS A 293 4.15 -22.57 5.48
CA HIS A 293 3.55 -22.47 4.17
C HIS A 293 2.47 -21.39 4.19
N ALA A 294 2.59 -20.38 3.33
CA ALA A 294 1.67 -19.24 3.27
C ALA A 294 0.61 -19.42 2.18
N GLU A 295 1.06 -19.72 0.95
CA GLU A 295 0.20 -19.77 -0.24
C GLU A 295 0.84 -20.65 -1.31
N GLU A 296 0.02 -21.14 -2.23
CA GLU A 296 0.48 -21.90 -3.39
C GLU A 296 -0.41 -21.59 -4.61
N GLN A 297 0.19 -21.41 -5.78
CA GLN A 297 -0.53 -21.05 -7.00
C GLN A 297 0.19 -21.54 -8.26
N LEU A 298 -0.58 -21.71 -9.34
CA LEU A 298 -0.01 -21.96 -10.67
C LEU A 298 0.61 -20.66 -11.21
N ALA A 299 1.82 -20.73 -11.75
CA ALA A 299 2.47 -19.55 -12.32
C ALA A 299 1.65 -18.95 -13.50
N PRO A 300 1.52 -17.62 -13.63
CA PRO A 300 0.68 -16.98 -14.65
C PRO A 300 1.07 -17.33 -16.09
N ASP A 301 2.36 -17.58 -16.30
CA ASP A 301 3.02 -17.94 -17.55
C ASP A 301 2.97 -19.45 -17.86
N ALA A 302 2.35 -20.27 -17.00
CA ALA A 302 2.12 -21.69 -17.25
C ALA A 302 1.28 -21.98 -18.52
N ALA A 303 0.63 -20.95 -19.10
CA ALA A 303 -0.11 -21.02 -20.36
C ALA A 303 0.73 -20.75 -21.63
N ILE A 304 1.99 -20.31 -21.49
CA ILE A 304 2.90 -20.03 -22.62
C ILE A 304 3.71 -21.31 -22.89
N GLU A 305 3.09 -22.28 -23.56
CA GLU A 305 3.53 -23.69 -23.62
C GLU A 305 4.83 -24.00 -24.40
N ASP A 306 5.46 -23.02 -25.08
CA ASP A 306 6.36 -23.34 -26.18
C ASP A 306 7.88 -23.28 -25.87
N GLU A 307 8.32 -22.71 -24.73
CA GLU A 307 9.76 -22.68 -24.39
C GLU A 307 10.12 -22.97 -22.92
N LEU A 308 9.22 -22.71 -21.96
CA LEU A 308 9.47 -22.88 -20.53
C LEU A 308 8.59 -23.97 -19.92
N GLU A 309 9.12 -24.67 -18.92
CA GLU A 309 8.31 -25.64 -18.18
C GLU A 309 7.25 -24.89 -17.34
N PRO A 310 5.96 -25.26 -17.43
CA PRO A 310 4.94 -24.75 -16.52
C PRO A 310 5.31 -25.04 -15.05
N THR A 311 5.20 -24.04 -14.18
CA THR A 311 5.58 -24.16 -12.76
C THR A 311 4.43 -23.95 -11.80
N TYR A 312 4.54 -24.56 -10.64
CA TYR A 312 3.74 -24.24 -9.45
C TYR A 312 4.61 -23.45 -8.47
N ILE A 313 4.08 -22.36 -7.93
CA ILE A 313 4.76 -21.45 -7.02
C ILE A 313 4.29 -21.79 -5.61
N PHE A 314 5.23 -22.06 -4.70
CA PHE A 314 4.97 -22.23 -3.28
C PHE A 314 5.61 -21.07 -2.51
N LEU A 315 4.79 -20.37 -1.74
CA LEU A 315 5.20 -19.26 -0.89
C LEU A 315 5.33 -19.72 0.56
N PHE A 316 6.46 -19.40 1.18
CA PHE A 316 6.73 -19.68 2.58
C PHE A 316 7.07 -18.39 3.32
N ALA A 317 6.51 -18.23 4.52
CA ALA A 317 6.80 -17.11 5.40
C ALA A 317 7.72 -17.56 6.54
N TYR A 318 8.74 -16.76 6.85
CA TYR A 318 9.57 -16.99 8.02
C TYR A 318 8.86 -16.50 9.29
N THR A 319 8.99 -17.28 10.36
CA THR A 319 8.39 -17.01 11.67
C THR A 319 9.42 -17.19 12.77
N LYS A 320 9.39 -16.32 13.78
CA LYS A 320 10.17 -16.46 15.01
C LYS A 320 9.24 -16.71 16.18
N LEU A 321 9.41 -17.85 16.86
CA LEU A 321 8.52 -18.29 17.95
C LEU A 321 7.03 -18.32 17.54
N GLY A 322 6.77 -18.68 16.27
CA GLY A 322 5.42 -18.70 15.70
C GLY A 322 4.83 -17.33 15.36
N ILE A 323 5.62 -16.25 15.43
CA ILE A 323 5.24 -14.90 15.02
C ILE A 323 5.87 -14.62 13.64
N PRO A 324 5.11 -14.24 12.61
CA PRO A 324 5.66 -13.90 11.30
C PRO A 324 6.65 -12.75 11.39
N VAL A 325 7.73 -12.85 10.62
CA VAL A 325 8.68 -11.75 10.40
C VAL A 325 8.35 -11.12 9.06
N GLU A 326 8.03 -9.85 9.07
CA GLU A 326 7.61 -9.12 7.87
C GLU A 326 8.71 -9.05 6.82
N GLY A 327 8.33 -9.25 5.56
CA GLY A 327 9.21 -9.13 4.40
C GLY A 327 10.27 -10.22 4.30
N ILE A 328 10.13 -11.32 5.05
CA ILE A 328 11.04 -12.46 4.98
C ILE A 328 10.28 -13.69 4.48
N GLU A 329 10.41 -13.93 3.19
CA GLU A 329 9.65 -14.96 2.48
C GLU A 329 10.57 -15.86 1.64
N ALA A 330 10.01 -16.96 1.18
CA ALA A 330 10.61 -17.79 0.16
C ALA A 330 9.57 -18.09 -0.91
N SER A 331 9.88 -17.77 -2.17
CA SER A 331 9.12 -18.19 -3.34
C SER A 331 9.88 -19.29 -4.06
N ILE A 332 9.27 -20.46 -4.20
CA ILE A 332 9.90 -21.63 -4.84
C ILE A 332 9.01 -22.11 -5.99
N HIS A 333 9.56 -22.05 -7.20
CA HIS A 333 8.88 -22.42 -8.44
C HIS A 333 9.32 -23.83 -8.83
N VAL A 334 8.37 -24.76 -8.87
CA VAL A 334 8.63 -26.17 -9.16
C VAL A 334 8.01 -26.55 -10.50
N GLY A 335 8.81 -27.10 -11.40
CA GLY A 335 8.38 -27.61 -12.70
C GLY A 335 7.36 -28.72 -12.55
N ILE A 336 6.20 -28.57 -13.19
CA ILE A 336 5.05 -29.48 -13.04
C ILE A 336 5.33 -30.88 -13.63
N HIS A 337 6.21 -30.96 -14.62
CA HIS A 337 6.51 -32.19 -15.34
C HIS A 337 7.78 -32.89 -14.85
N SER A 338 8.80 -32.12 -14.48
CA SER A 338 10.10 -32.58 -14.03
C SER A 338 10.18 -32.74 -12.51
N GLY A 339 9.38 -31.96 -11.76
CA GLY A 339 9.53 -31.81 -10.31
C GLY A 339 10.80 -31.06 -9.91
N LEU A 340 11.52 -30.46 -10.85
CA LEU A 340 12.76 -29.72 -10.59
C LEU A 340 12.45 -28.28 -10.18
N ILE A 341 13.35 -27.70 -9.39
CA ILE A 341 13.26 -26.29 -9.02
C ILE A 341 13.73 -25.44 -10.20
N ARG A 342 12.83 -24.59 -10.70
CA ARG A 342 13.05 -23.69 -11.83
C ARG A 342 13.49 -22.32 -11.40
N GLU A 343 12.96 -21.86 -10.28
CA GLU A 343 13.35 -20.61 -9.67
C GLU A 343 13.15 -20.70 -8.16
N CYS A 344 14.00 -20.02 -7.41
CA CYS A 344 13.83 -19.85 -5.98
C CYS A 344 14.39 -18.51 -5.55
N ILE A 345 13.60 -17.78 -4.77
CA ILE A 345 13.98 -16.53 -4.12
C ILE A 345 13.74 -16.74 -2.62
N VAL A 346 14.77 -16.55 -1.80
CA VAL A 346 14.65 -16.64 -0.33
C VAL A 346 15.24 -15.39 0.29
N ASP A 347 14.44 -14.65 1.04
CA ASP A 347 14.92 -13.50 1.80
C ASP A 347 15.81 -13.95 2.96
N ARG A 348 16.93 -13.27 3.13
CA ARG A 348 17.81 -13.49 4.27
C ARG A 348 17.21 -12.80 5.49
N VAL A 349 16.98 -13.60 6.53
CA VAL A 349 16.64 -13.09 7.87
C VAL A 349 17.67 -12.03 8.30
N PRO A 350 17.29 -10.82 8.72
CA PRO A 350 18.23 -9.78 9.14
C PRO A 350 18.95 -10.12 10.45
N ASP A 351 20.15 -9.60 10.65
CA ASP A 351 20.96 -9.84 11.86
C ASP A 351 20.24 -9.44 13.16
N ALA A 352 19.46 -8.37 13.12
CA ALA A 352 18.62 -7.93 14.23
C ALA A 352 17.66 -9.05 14.70
N VAL A 353 17.11 -9.84 13.76
CA VAL A 353 16.25 -10.99 14.05
C VAL A 353 17.08 -12.24 14.37
N ARG A 354 18.27 -12.42 13.79
CA ARG A 354 19.09 -13.61 14.08
C ARG A 354 19.65 -13.60 15.50
N PHE A 355 20.12 -12.45 15.97
CA PHE A 355 20.93 -12.34 17.18
C PHE A 355 20.18 -11.73 18.37
N GLU A 356 18.89 -11.43 18.23
CA GLU A 356 18.06 -10.97 19.33
C GLU A 356 18.05 -12.01 20.45
N LYS A 357 18.41 -11.57 21.65
CA LYS A 357 18.57 -12.43 22.82
C LYS A 357 17.30 -12.50 23.64
N GLN A 358 16.41 -11.52 23.51
CA GLN A 358 15.22 -11.43 24.33
C GLN A 358 13.97 -11.25 23.48
N TRP A 359 13.39 -12.38 23.10
CA TRP A 359 12.11 -12.40 22.43
C TRP A 359 10.95 -12.28 23.41
N MET A 360 9.96 -11.48 23.04
CA MET A 360 8.69 -11.39 23.74
C MET A 360 7.69 -12.43 23.18
N PRO A 361 7.00 -13.19 24.04
CA PRO A 361 5.91 -14.06 23.59
C PRO A 361 4.79 -13.23 22.94
N GLY A 362 4.16 -13.74 21.89
CA GLY A 362 3.15 -13.01 21.11
C GLY A 362 2.00 -12.43 21.94
N LYS A 363 1.56 -13.13 23.00
CA LYS A 363 0.52 -12.60 23.92
C LYS A 363 0.96 -11.33 24.66
N LYS A 364 2.21 -11.27 25.09
CA LYS A 364 2.76 -10.10 25.81
C LYS A 364 3.03 -8.96 24.83
N ALA A 365 3.48 -9.27 23.60
CA ALA A 365 3.63 -8.29 22.53
C ALA A 365 2.26 -7.65 22.17
N LYS A 366 1.20 -8.47 22.01
CA LYS A 366 -0.17 -7.98 21.82
C LYS A 366 -0.63 -7.05 22.94
N GLN A 367 -0.33 -7.37 24.19
CA GLN A 367 -0.70 -6.51 25.32
C GLN A 367 -0.01 -5.15 25.26
N GLN A 368 1.30 -5.12 24.97
CA GLN A 368 2.05 -3.88 24.85
C GLN A 368 1.57 -3.03 23.65
N LEU A 369 1.30 -3.67 22.52
CA LEU A 369 0.69 -3.01 21.36
C LEU A 369 -0.70 -2.47 21.69
N GLY A 370 -1.46 -3.20 22.49
CA GLY A 370 -2.73 -2.73 23.00
C GLY A 370 -2.58 -1.44 23.79
N ASP A 371 -1.59 -1.28 24.65
CA ASP A 371 -1.43 -0.02 25.40
C ASP A 371 -1.17 1.20 24.49
N LEU A 372 -0.52 0.99 23.34
CA LEU A 372 -0.18 2.04 22.37
C LEU A 372 -1.27 2.29 21.33
N LEU A 373 -2.08 1.28 21.00
CA LEU A 373 -3.08 1.34 19.94
C LEU A 373 -4.15 2.40 20.25
N GLN A 374 -4.28 3.38 19.37
CA GLN A 374 -5.37 4.35 19.37
C GLN A 374 -6.33 4.05 18.23
N LEU A 375 -7.61 4.16 18.52
CA LEU A 375 -8.68 4.01 17.54
C LEU A 375 -9.54 5.26 17.59
N GLU A 376 -9.84 5.78 16.40
CA GLU A 376 -10.76 6.89 16.22
C GLU A 376 -11.86 6.47 15.26
N LEU A 377 -13.05 7.04 15.46
CA LEU A 377 -14.18 6.81 14.58
C LEU A 377 -14.02 7.69 13.34
N ALA A 378 -14.19 7.13 12.15
CA ALA A 378 -14.05 7.85 10.89
C ALA A 378 -15.01 7.29 9.83
N TRP A 379 -15.35 8.15 8.87
CA TRP A 379 -16.03 7.74 7.65
C TRP A 379 -14.99 7.27 6.63
N VAL A 380 -15.13 6.04 6.14
CA VAL A 380 -14.24 5.47 5.12
C VAL A 380 -15.02 5.19 3.84
N SER A 381 -14.43 5.53 2.69
CA SER A 381 -15.03 5.29 1.37
C SER A 381 -15.10 3.81 1.09
N LEU A 382 -16.28 3.36 0.67
CA LEU A 382 -16.42 2.05 0.04
C LEU A 382 -15.92 2.11 -1.42
N HIS A 383 -15.68 0.95 -2.02
CA HIS A 383 -15.30 0.84 -3.43
C HIS A 383 -16.35 1.41 -4.41
N GLU A 384 -17.58 1.64 -3.95
CA GLU A 384 -18.62 2.34 -4.70
C GLU A 384 -18.51 3.86 -4.44
N GLU A 385 -18.48 4.66 -5.52
CA GLU A 385 -18.38 6.12 -5.44
C GLU A 385 -19.46 6.72 -4.51
N ASN A 386 -19.04 7.59 -3.60
CA ASN A 386 -19.89 8.37 -2.68
C ASN A 386 -20.69 7.58 -1.64
N ARG A 387 -20.28 6.35 -1.29
CA ARG A 387 -20.80 5.63 -0.11
C ARG A 387 -19.71 5.55 0.96
N TYR A 388 -20.05 5.97 2.17
CA TYR A 388 -19.13 6.00 3.30
C TYR A 388 -19.66 5.15 4.44
N GLU A 389 -18.80 4.34 5.02
CA GLU A 389 -19.13 3.50 6.18
C GLU A 389 -18.43 4.01 7.43
N LEU A 390 -19.12 3.94 8.56
CA LEU A 390 -18.60 4.31 9.87
C LEU A 390 -17.72 3.19 10.42
N VAL A 391 -16.44 3.50 10.65
CA VAL A 391 -15.45 2.51 11.09
C VAL A 391 -14.54 3.09 12.16
N TYR A 392 -13.98 2.22 13.00
CA TYR A 392 -12.87 2.53 13.88
C TYR A 392 -11.56 2.35 13.13
N VAL A 393 -10.82 3.43 12.87
CA VAL A 393 -9.52 3.40 12.19
C VAL A 393 -8.38 3.52 13.19
N ARG A 394 -7.25 2.92 12.85
CA ARG A 394 -6.00 3.07 13.62
C ARG A 394 -5.42 4.46 13.38
N THR A 395 -5.06 5.15 14.46
CA THR A 395 -4.30 6.41 14.40
C THR A 395 -2.89 6.20 14.92
N GLU A 396 -1.93 6.94 14.34
CA GLU A 396 -0.50 6.87 14.69
C GLU A 396 -0.15 7.59 15.98
#